data_AF-A0A6L8GJZ6-F1
#
_entry.id   AF-A0A6L8GJZ6-F1
#
_cell.length_a   1.000
_cell.length_b   1.000
_cell.length_c   1.000
_cell.angle_alpha   90.00
_cell.angle_beta   90.00
_cell.angle_gamma   90.00
#
_symmetry.space_group_name_H-M   'P 1'
#
loop_
_entity.id
_entity.type
_entity.pdbx_description
1 polymer ?
#
loop_
_entity_poly.entity_id
_entity_poly.type
_entity_poly.pdbx_seq_one_letter_code
_entity_poly.pdbx_strand_id
1 'polypeptide(L)'
;PWGELIAVDAATADIAWRVPLGVSDQLPEGRRNTGRLARAAAIVTGGGVAFVAATDDNRFRAFETATGRELWVTRLPGHGNANPLTYLAVDGRQYVAVAATDTLLAYALPD
;
A
#
# COMPACT_ATOMS: atom_id res chain seq x y z
N PRO A 1 11.70 -2.11 13.06
CA PRO A 1 10.30 -1.75 12.75
C PRO A 1 9.37 -2.89 13.20
N TRP A 2 8.11 -2.62 13.53
CA TRP A 2 7.14 -3.65 13.95
C TRP A 2 6.45 -4.36 12.79
N GLY A 3 6.58 -3.83 11.57
CA GLY A 3 6.07 -4.45 10.36
C GLY A 3 6.77 -3.88 9.13
N GLU A 4 6.90 -4.72 8.11
CA GLU A 4 7.67 -4.43 6.90
C GLU A 4 6.90 -4.89 5.66
N LEU A 5 7.11 -4.20 4.54
CA LEU A 5 6.81 -4.70 3.21
C LEU A 5 8.12 -5.26 2.64
N ILE A 6 8.08 -6.51 2.20
CA ILE A 6 9.28 -7.25 1.75
C ILE A 6 9.02 -7.72 0.33
N ALA A 7 9.96 -7.44 -0.57
CA ALA A 7 10.04 -8.10 -1.86
C ALA A 7 11.05 -9.25 -1.79
N VAL A 8 10.63 -10.40 -2.30
CA VAL A 8 11.45 -11.60 -2.39
C VAL A 8 11.53 -12.00 -3.85
N ASP A 9 12.74 -12.25 -4.33
CA ASP A 9 12.97 -12.86 -5.63
C ASP A 9 12.58 -14.34 -5.56
N ALA A 10 11.58 -14.73 -6.35
CA ALA A 10 11.02 -16.08 -6.29
C ALA A 10 11.94 -17.16 -6.90
N ALA A 11 12.92 -16.78 -7.71
CA ALA A 11 13.85 -17.72 -8.33
C ALA A 11 15.02 -18.07 -7.40
N THR A 12 15.46 -17.10 -6.60
CA THR A 12 16.66 -17.20 -5.75
C THR A 12 16.34 -17.29 -4.27
N ALA A 13 15.12 -16.92 -3.86
CA ALA A 13 14.70 -16.68 -2.49
C ALA A 13 15.41 -15.50 -1.79
N ASP A 14 16.17 -14.69 -2.55
CA ASP A 14 16.83 -13.51 -2.00
C ASP A 14 15.81 -12.40 -1.68
N ILE A 15 16.08 -11.66 -0.61
CA ILE A 15 15.32 -10.46 -0.29
C ILE A 15 15.85 -9.32 -1.16
N ALA A 16 15.08 -8.94 -2.19
CA ALA A 16 15.42 -7.85 -3.09
C ALA A 16 15.45 -6.51 -2.34
N TRP A 17 14.43 -6.27 -1.49
CA TRP A 17 14.37 -5.12 -0.60
C TRP A 17 13.35 -5.36 0.52
N ARG A 18 13.48 -4.56 1.59
CA ARG A 18 12.46 -4.45 2.64
C ARG A 18 12.36 -3.01 3.11
N VAL A 19 11.15 -2.55 3.38
CA VAL A 19 10.87 -1.21 3.91
C VAL A 19 9.87 -1.31 5.06
N PRO A 20 9.91 -0.41 6.06
CA PRO A 20 8.86 -0.37 7.06
C PRO A 20 7.50 -0.10 6.42
N LEU A 21 6.47 -0.84 6.82
CA LEU A 21 5.11 -0.63 6.33
C LEU A 21 4.25 -0.09 7.46
N GLY A 22 3.90 1.19 7.38
CA GLY A 22 3.07 1.88 8.37
C GLY A 22 3.84 2.77 9.34
N VAL A 23 3.13 3.71 9.94
CA VAL A 23 3.69 4.74 10.82
C VAL A 23 2.93 4.86 12.14
N SER A 24 3.59 5.40 13.16
CA SER A 24 2.98 5.78 14.44
C SER A 24 2.95 7.30 14.56
N ASP A 25 1.84 7.91 14.12
CA ASP A 25 1.68 9.38 14.09
C ASP A 25 1.81 10.05 15.46
N GLN A 26 1.52 9.30 16.54
CA GLN A 26 1.63 9.77 17.92
C GLN A 26 3.07 10.02 18.39
N LEU A 27 4.07 9.52 17.64
CA LEU A 27 5.46 9.73 17.97
C LEU A 27 6.00 11.07 17.42
N PRO A 28 7.07 11.61 18.02
CA PRO A 28 7.77 12.77 17.47
C PRO A 28 8.21 12.56 16.02
N GLU A 29 8.29 13.66 15.28
CA GLU A 29 8.84 13.69 13.93
C GLU A 29 10.23 13.03 13.89
N GLY A 30 10.53 12.31 12.80
CA GLY A 30 11.74 11.48 12.68
C GLY A 30 11.67 10.12 13.37
N ARG A 31 10.69 9.87 14.26
CA ARG A 31 10.48 8.57 14.93
C ARG A 31 9.20 7.84 14.50
N ARG A 32 8.45 8.41 13.56
CA ARG A 32 7.14 7.87 13.14
C ARG A 32 7.24 6.65 12.25
N ASN A 33 8.36 6.41 11.58
CA ASN A 33 8.54 5.28 10.66
C ASN A 33 8.81 3.97 11.42
N THR A 34 7.82 3.54 12.18
CA THR A 34 7.93 2.40 13.10
C THR A 34 7.63 1.08 12.42
N GLY A 35 6.94 1.06 11.28
CA GLY A 35 6.27 -0.14 10.79
C GLY A 35 5.09 -0.53 11.69
N ARG A 36 4.03 -1.06 11.11
CA ARG A 36 2.80 -1.47 11.77
C ARG A 36 2.42 -2.87 11.33
N LEU A 37 1.65 -3.56 12.17
CA LEU A 37 1.16 -4.89 11.84
C LEU A 37 0.31 -4.83 10.56
N ALA A 38 0.72 -5.56 9.53
CA ALA A 38 -0.01 -5.70 8.27
C ALA A 38 -1.05 -6.83 8.39
N ARG A 39 -2.29 -6.56 8.00
CA ARG A 39 -3.42 -7.51 8.09
C ARG A 39 -4.08 -7.85 6.75
N ALA A 40 -3.68 -7.18 5.67
CA ALA A 40 -4.16 -7.40 4.32
C ALA A 40 -2.99 -7.55 3.34
N ALA A 41 -3.27 -8.11 2.17
CA ALA A 41 -2.31 -8.25 1.08
C ALA A 41 -2.23 -6.98 0.23
N ALA A 42 -1.12 -6.84 -0.50
CA ALA A 42 -0.97 -5.86 -1.56
C ALA A 42 -1.49 -6.43 -2.90
N ILE A 43 -1.88 -5.56 -3.82
CA ILE A 43 -2.00 -5.89 -5.24
C ILE A 43 -0.83 -5.30 -6.01
N VAL A 44 -0.24 -6.08 -6.91
CA VAL A 44 0.84 -5.64 -7.80
C VAL A 44 0.28 -5.47 -9.21
N THR A 45 0.60 -4.35 -9.86
CA THR A 45 0.14 -4.03 -11.21
C THR A 45 1.26 -4.18 -12.24
N GLY A 46 0.90 -4.38 -13.51
CA GLY A 46 1.87 -4.45 -14.62
C GLY A 46 2.68 -3.16 -14.84
N GLY A 47 2.27 -2.03 -14.26
CA GLY A 47 3.01 -0.77 -14.28
C GLY A 47 4.16 -0.69 -13.26
N GLY A 48 4.47 -1.77 -12.54
CA GLY A 48 5.54 -1.77 -11.54
C GLY A 48 5.17 -1.04 -10.24
N VAL A 49 3.88 -1.03 -9.91
CA VAL A 49 3.36 -0.39 -8.69
C VAL A 49 2.59 -1.40 -7.84
N ALA A 50 2.93 -1.46 -6.56
CA ALA A 50 2.24 -2.23 -5.54
C ALA A 50 1.36 -1.33 -4.66
N PHE A 51 0.09 -1.68 -4.48
CA PHE A 51 -0.87 -0.94 -3.68
C PHE A 51 -1.23 -1.70 -2.41
N VAL A 52 -1.21 -1.04 -1.24
CA VAL A 52 -1.42 -1.68 0.06
C VAL A 52 -2.13 -0.76 1.07
N ALA A 53 -3.16 -1.30 1.71
CA ALA A 53 -3.91 -0.69 2.81
C ALA A 53 -4.04 -1.72 3.94
N ALA A 54 -2.90 -2.11 4.52
CA ALA A 54 -2.82 -3.24 5.44
C ALA A 54 -2.60 -2.84 6.90
N THR A 55 -2.34 -1.56 7.17
CA THR A 55 -1.87 -1.06 8.46
C THR A 55 -2.94 -0.26 9.18
N ASP A 56 -2.88 -0.27 10.52
CA ASP A 56 -3.80 0.42 11.43
C ASP A 56 -3.61 1.94 11.51
N ASP A 57 -2.78 2.50 10.62
CA ASP A 57 -2.56 3.94 10.49
C ASP A 57 -3.41 4.60 9.40
N ASN A 58 -4.43 3.86 8.94
CA ASN A 58 -5.50 4.27 8.02
C ASN A 58 -4.96 4.93 6.75
N ARG A 59 -3.92 4.35 6.17
CA ARG A 59 -3.31 4.85 4.94
C ARG A 59 -3.33 3.82 3.84
N PHE A 60 -3.67 4.28 2.65
CA PHE A 60 -3.54 3.53 1.41
C PHE A 60 -2.32 4.05 0.65
N ARG A 61 -1.42 3.13 0.29
CA ARG A 61 -0.10 3.45 -0.24
C ARG A 61 0.16 2.78 -1.58
N ALA A 62 1.00 3.42 -2.37
CA ALA A 62 1.61 2.87 -3.57
C ALA A 62 3.13 2.82 -3.41
N PHE A 63 3.74 1.70 -3.78
CA PHE A 63 5.18 1.48 -3.75
C PHE A 63 5.69 1.05 -5.13
N GLU A 64 6.87 1.53 -5.50
CA GLU A 64 7.61 1.05 -6.67
C GLU A 64 8.11 -0.37 -6.41
N THR A 65 7.75 -1.32 -7.28
CA THR A 65 8.07 -2.75 -7.06
C THR A 65 9.56 -3.05 -7.13
N ALA A 66 10.32 -2.27 -7.90
CA ALA A 66 11.75 -2.48 -8.08
C ALA A 66 12.58 -2.09 -6.86
N THR A 67 12.12 -1.13 -6.05
CA THR A 67 12.95 -0.48 -5.01
C THR A 67 12.29 -0.45 -3.63
N GLY A 68 10.97 -0.64 -3.54
CA GLY A 68 10.22 -0.42 -2.31
C GLY A 68 10.00 1.05 -1.96
N ARG A 69 10.32 1.98 -2.86
CA ARG A 69 10.11 3.42 -2.66
C ARG A 69 8.62 3.76 -2.66
N GLU A 70 8.15 4.46 -1.62
CA GLU A 70 6.78 4.98 -1.58
C GLU A 70 6.61 6.03 -2.68
N LEU A 71 5.59 5.84 -3.53
CA LEU A 71 5.25 6.71 -4.66
C LEU A 71 4.11 7.66 -4.29
N TRP A 72 3.17 7.17 -3.50
CA TRP A 72 1.95 7.87 -3.17
C TRP A 72 1.36 7.32 -1.89
N VAL A 73 0.68 8.19 -1.15
CA VAL A 73 -0.06 7.84 0.05
C VAL A 73 -1.28 8.75 0.18
N THR A 74 -2.39 8.18 0.64
CA THR A 74 -3.55 8.93 1.11
C THR A 74 -4.04 8.38 2.44
N ARG A 75 -4.75 9.22 3.20
CA ARG A 75 -5.49 8.77 4.39
C ARG A 75 -6.87 8.27 3.99
N LEU A 76 -7.24 7.12 4.53
CA LEU A 76 -8.56 6.54 4.41
C LEU A 76 -9.48 7.11 5.50
N PRO A 77 -10.79 7.24 5.23
CA PRO A 77 -11.77 7.68 6.22
C PRO A 77 -11.99 6.66 7.35
N GLY A 78 -11.60 5.41 7.13
CA GLY A 78 -11.70 4.29 8.07
C GLY A 78 -10.50 3.36 7.99
N HIS A 79 -10.59 2.22 8.66
CA HIS A 79 -9.50 1.24 8.67
C HIS A 79 -9.36 0.58 7.31
N GLY A 80 -8.23 0.85 6.65
CA GLY A 80 -7.75 0.05 5.53
C GLY A 80 -7.27 -1.30 6.05
N ASN A 81 -8.13 -2.30 5.97
CA ASN A 81 -7.80 -3.69 6.27
C ASN A 81 -8.46 -4.60 5.24
N ALA A 82 -8.29 -4.24 3.97
CA ALA A 82 -8.84 -4.96 2.84
C ALA A 82 -7.78 -5.08 1.75
N ASN A 83 -7.79 -6.20 1.03
CA ASN A 83 -6.96 -6.38 -0.15
C ASN A 83 -7.46 -5.40 -1.23
N PRO A 84 -6.62 -4.48 -1.72
CA PRO A 84 -7.02 -3.61 -2.83
C PRO A 84 -7.20 -4.43 -4.10
N LEU A 85 -7.97 -3.89 -5.05
CA LEU A 85 -8.17 -4.49 -6.38
C LEU A 85 -7.97 -3.43 -7.47
N THR A 86 -7.77 -3.87 -8.71
CA THR A 86 -7.73 -2.97 -9.87
C THR A 86 -8.61 -3.49 -11.00
N TYR A 87 -9.20 -2.59 -11.78
CA TYR A 87 -10.08 -2.90 -12.91
C TYR A 87 -10.01 -1.82 -13.99
N LEU A 88 -10.39 -2.19 -15.22
CA LEU A 88 -10.66 -1.24 -16.31
C LEU A 88 -12.14 -0.84 -16.25
N ALA A 89 -12.42 0.44 -16.12
CA ALA A 89 -13.79 0.95 -16.10
C ALA A 89 -14.32 1.24 -17.51
N VAL A 90 -15.61 1.55 -17.60
CA VAL A 90 -16.32 1.83 -18.86
C VAL A 90 -15.84 3.09 -19.56
N ASP A 91 -15.21 4.02 -18.83
CA ASP A 91 -14.58 5.23 -19.35
C ASP A 91 -13.18 4.95 -19.95
N GLY A 92 -12.74 3.68 -19.97
CA GLY A 92 -11.45 3.26 -20.51
C GLY A 92 -10.27 3.51 -19.57
N ARG A 93 -10.50 3.92 -18.33
CA ARG A 93 -9.44 4.21 -17.35
C ARG A 93 -9.26 3.05 -16.38
N GLN A 94 -8.01 2.82 -15.96
CA GLN A 94 -7.70 1.88 -14.89
C GLN A 94 -7.96 2.52 -13.54
N TYR A 95 -8.74 1.84 -12.70
CA TYR A 95 -9.00 2.23 -11.32
C TYR A 95 -8.33 1.26 -10.36
N VAL A 96 -7.92 1.77 -9.20
CA VAL A 96 -7.53 0.96 -8.05
C VAL A 96 -8.51 1.27 -6.92
N ALA A 97 -9.09 0.25 -6.32
CA ALA A 97 -10.12 0.39 -5.30
C ALA A 97 -9.77 -0.36 -4.00
N VAL A 98 -10.26 0.16 -2.88
CA VAL A 98 -10.07 -0.41 -1.56
C VAL A 98 -11.26 -0.08 -0.65
N ALA A 99 -11.68 -1.07 0.14
CA ALA A 99 -12.65 -0.85 1.21
C ALA A 99 -11.97 -0.30 2.47
N ALA A 100 -12.52 0.77 3.03
CA ALA A 100 -12.15 1.37 4.30
C ALA A 100 -13.35 1.27 5.24
N THR A 101 -13.45 0.16 5.95
CA THR A 101 -14.63 -0.18 6.78
C THR A 101 -15.92 -0.26 5.95
N ASP A 102 -16.79 0.75 6.01
CA ASP A 102 -18.10 0.81 5.36
C ASP A 102 -18.08 1.59 4.04
N THR A 103 -16.92 2.12 3.66
CA THR A 103 -16.76 2.98 2.49
C THR A 103 -15.86 2.31 1.44
N LEU A 104 -16.30 2.25 0.19
CA LEU A 104 -15.46 1.84 -0.95
C LEU A 104 -14.88 3.08 -1.63
N LEU A 105 -13.55 3.16 -1.74
CA LEU A 105 -12.86 4.23 -2.46
C LEU A 105 -12.22 3.69 -3.73
N ALA A 106 -12.30 4.46 -4.82
CA ALA A 106 -11.65 4.16 -6.10
C ALA A 106 -10.81 5.37 -6.54
N TYR A 107 -9.62 5.10 -7.05
CA TYR A 107 -8.63 6.09 -7.47
C TYR A 107 -8.21 5.82 -8.91
N ALA A 108 -8.03 6.88 -9.70
CA ALA A 108 -7.47 6.85 -11.04
C ALA A 108 -6.59 8.09 -11.25
N LEU A 109 -5.68 8.04 -12.22
CA LEU A 109 -4.89 9.22 -12.63
C LEU A 109 -5.81 10.30 -13.22
N PRO A 110 -5.49 11.59 -13.09
CA PRO A 110 -6.20 12.66 -13.81
C PRO A 110 -6.22 12.45 -15.33
N ASP A 111 -7.13 13.16 -16.00
CA ASP A 111 -7.21 13.18 -17.48
C ASP A 111 -6.00 13.91 -18.11
#